data_AF-A0A7K4G0Y4-F1
#
_entry.id   AF-A0A7K4G0Y4-F1
#
_cell.length_a   1.000
_cell.length_b   1.000
_cell.length_c   1.000
_cell.angle_alpha   90.00
_cell.angle_beta   90.00
_cell.angle_gamma   90.00
#
_symmetry.space_group_name_H-M   'P 1'
#
loop_
_entity.id
_entity.type
_entity.pdbx_description
1 polymer ?
#
loop_
_entity_poly.entity_id
_entity_poly.type
_entity_poly.pdbx_seq_one_letter_code
_entity_poly.pdbx_strand_id
1 'polypeptide(L)'
;MISNITLLSLGKFDLKLHHLLIVGILSLSFSISFLVRSQAADYGWELNEFDPFFNYRATQYIVDNGISAYFQWDDDLSWYPHGRDVSQTSQVVLHITAAVTYWIFGGGMELYDFAILFPVIFGSLSTIVIFALVRVIGGTTAGLFSALFFSVSLPLILRGTIGWFKSEPLGLFFGLLAIYFLLSGINSKNKKIAIAKLIAAGIIVPLSISAWGGSQFFIIPIGIFFLTLPFVRSDHKFIIWAIPLFTAIVFLTSLNFERLSLNFIFGLGGASLIIPTIFIIVCIFIQSKSNETKKTKNGLLFLASIL
;
A
#
# COMPACT_ATOMS: atom_id res chain seq x y z
N MET A 1 -32.58 -6.72 -15.89
CA MET A 1 -32.31 -6.98 -17.32
C MET A 1 -31.59 -5.85 -18.06
N ILE A 2 -31.53 -4.61 -17.55
CA ILE A 2 -30.95 -3.44 -18.25
C ILE A 2 -29.39 -3.36 -18.16
N SER A 3 -28.75 -4.11 -17.26
CA SER A 3 -27.31 -3.97 -16.94
C SER A 3 -26.31 -4.49 -18.00
N ASN A 4 -26.79 -5.26 -18.99
CA ASN A 4 -25.96 -5.88 -20.02
C ASN A 4 -26.03 -5.19 -21.39
N ILE A 5 -26.71 -4.05 -21.49
CA ILE A 5 -26.76 -3.28 -22.73
C ILE A 5 -25.35 -2.80 -23.07
N THR A 6 -24.86 -3.24 -24.22
CA THR A 6 -23.62 -2.79 -24.85
C THR A 6 -23.83 -1.41 -25.45
N LEU A 7 -23.05 -0.42 -24.99
CA LEU A 7 -23.13 0.96 -25.46
C LEU A 7 -22.10 1.21 -26.56
N LEU A 8 -20.90 0.65 -26.41
CA LEU A 8 -19.81 0.82 -27.35
C LEU A 8 -18.93 -0.44 -27.35
N SER A 9 -18.48 -0.88 -28.52
CA SER A 9 -17.54 -2.00 -28.65
C SER A 9 -16.21 -1.47 -29.20
N LEU A 10 -15.12 -1.74 -28.48
CA LEU A 10 -13.75 -1.38 -28.85
C LEU A 10 -12.93 -2.67 -28.94
N GLY A 11 -12.82 -3.21 -30.16
CA GLY A 11 -12.06 -4.43 -30.43
C GLY A 11 -12.61 -5.64 -29.66
N LYS A 12 -11.87 -6.11 -28.65
CA LYS A 12 -12.29 -7.24 -27.79
C LYS A 12 -13.03 -6.82 -26.52
N PHE A 13 -13.25 -5.52 -26.31
CA PHE A 13 -13.86 -4.98 -25.11
C PHE A 13 -15.22 -4.33 -25.40
N ASP A 14 -16.23 -4.78 -24.67
CA ASP A 14 -17.59 -4.26 -24.75
C ASP A 14 -17.89 -3.36 -23.55
N LEU A 15 -18.01 -2.05 -23.80
CA LEU A 15 -18.45 -1.08 -22.81
C LEU A 15 -19.95 -1.26 -22.56
N LYS A 16 -20.27 -1.99 -21.51
CA LYS A 16 -21.65 -2.19 -21.04
C LYS A 16 -22.07 -1.10 -20.05
N LEU A 17 -23.38 -0.85 -19.94
CA LEU A 17 -23.96 0.14 -19.02
C LEU A 17 -23.47 0.02 -17.57
N HIS A 18 -23.29 -1.20 -17.05
CA HIS A 18 -22.78 -1.37 -15.68
C HIS A 18 -21.34 -0.85 -15.49
N HIS A 19 -20.52 -0.77 -16.54
CA HIS A 19 -19.19 -0.15 -16.45
C HIS A 19 -19.31 1.36 -16.23
N LEU A 20 -20.27 2.03 -16.88
CA LEU A 20 -20.55 3.44 -16.63
C LEU A 20 -21.03 3.67 -15.21
N LEU A 21 -21.85 2.77 -14.67
CA LEU A 21 -22.28 2.85 -13.27
C LEU A 21 -21.09 2.70 -12.30
N ILE A 22 -20.16 1.78 -12.56
CA ILE A 22 -18.94 1.64 -11.76
C ILE A 22 -18.11 2.92 -11.82
N VAL A 23 -17.84 3.44 -13.03
CA VAL A 23 -17.07 4.68 -13.22
C VAL A 23 -17.76 5.86 -12.53
N GLY A 24 -19.08 5.98 -12.66
CA GLY A 24 -19.87 7.04 -12.03
C GLY A 24 -19.80 6.99 -10.50
N ILE A 25 -19.95 5.82 -9.90
CA ILE A 25 -19.86 5.66 -8.43
C ILE A 25 -18.43 5.92 -7.93
N LEU A 26 -17.41 5.48 -8.67
CA LEU A 26 -16.01 5.74 -8.28
C LEU A 26 -15.66 7.22 -8.41
N SER A 27 -16.11 7.88 -9.48
CA SER A 27 -15.96 9.32 -9.64
C SER A 27 -16.66 10.06 -8.51
N LEU A 28 -17.89 9.69 -8.18
CA LEU A 28 -18.63 10.27 -7.06
C LEU A 28 -17.93 10.05 -5.73
N SER A 29 -17.46 8.82 -5.45
CA SER A 29 -16.75 8.50 -4.20
C SER A 29 -15.46 9.30 -4.06
N PHE A 30 -14.70 9.43 -5.14
CA PHE A 30 -13.50 10.27 -5.18
C PHE A 30 -13.85 11.74 -4.94
N SER A 31 -14.86 12.28 -5.62
CA SER A 31 -15.28 13.68 -5.47
C SER A 31 -15.81 13.99 -4.07
N ILE A 32 -16.65 13.13 -3.48
CA ILE A 32 -17.13 13.28 -2.10
C ILE A 32 -15.93 13.28 -1.14
N SER A 33 -15.05 12.30 -1.29
CA SER A 33 -13.84 12.17 -0.48
C SER A 33 -12.96 13.42 -0.55
N PHE A 34 -12.79 13.97 -1.75
CA PHE A 34 -11.98 15.16 -2.01
C PHE A 34 -12.62 16.38 -1.36
N LEU A 35 -13.88 16.68 -1.67
CA LEU A 35 -14.61 17.83 -1.16
C LEU A 35 -14.65 17.86 0.37
N VAL A 36 -14.96 16.72 1.01
CA VAL A 36 -15.04 16.66 2.48
C VAL A 36 -13.67 16.88 3.13
N ARG A 37 -12.58 16.38 2.54
CA ARG A 37 -11.21 16.61 3.04
C ARG A 37 -10.73 18.04 2.80
N SER A 38 -11.27 18.72 1.78
CA SER A 38 -10.95 20.11 1.46
C SER A 38 -11.63 21.15 2.34
N GLN A 39 -12.58 20.77 3.20
CA GLN A 39 -13.35 21.72 4.02
C GLN A 39 -12.49 22.62 4.93
N ALA A 40 -11.30 22.17 5.34
CA ALA A 40 -10.41 23.00 6.14
C ALA A 40 -9.84 24.20 5.37
N ALA A 41 -9.93 24.22 4.04
CA ALA A 41 -9.52 25.35 3.20
C ALA A 41 -10.31 26.63 3.50
N ASP A 42 -11.53 26.51 4.03
CA ASP A 42 -12.37 27.64 4.42
C ASP A 42 -11.73 28.49 5.53
N TYR A 43 -10.79 27.91 6.29
CA TYR A 43 -10.09 28.57 7.39
C TYR A 43 -8.69 29.05 7.03
N GLY A 44 -8.22 28.76 5.81
CA GLY A 44 -6.90 29.15 5.34
C GLY A 44 -6.30 28.15 4.35
N TRP A 45 -5.50 28.67 3.42
CA TRP A 45 -4.73 27.87 2.46
C TRP A 45 -3.30 27.70 2.99
N GLU A 46 -3.16 26.87 4.02
CA GLU A 46 -1.91 26.71 4.75
C GLU A 46 -1.67 25.25 5.15
N LEU A 47 -0.42 24.90 5.45
CA LEU A 47 -0.10 23.66 6.15
C LEU A 47 -0.66 23.72 7.57
N ASN A 48 -1.26 22.61 8.01
CA ASN A 48 -1.93 22.52 9.30
C ASN A 48 -1.06 21.82 10.35
N GLU A 49 -1.24 22.18 11.62
CA GLU A 49 -0.44 21.68 12.75
C GLU A 49 1.07 22.01 12.64
N PHE A 50 1.96 21.13 13.10
CA PHE A 50 3.40 21.42 13.22
C PHE A 50 4.27 20.47 12.38
N ASP A 51 3.94 19.18 12.34
CA ASP A 51 4.73 18.17 11.61
C ASP A 51 4.87 18.46 10.09
N PRO A 52 3.84 18.97 9.37
CA PRO A 52 3.92 19.15 7.92
C PRO A 52 5.02 20.09 7.45
N PHE A 53 5.43 21.07 8.28
CA PHE A 53 6.48 22.01 7.92
C PHE A 53 7.84 21.32 7.73
N PHE A 54 8.16 20.30 8.53
CA PHE A 54 9.37 19.51 8.33
C PHE A 54 9.28 18.70 7.04
N ASN A 55 8.15 18.04 6.78
CA ASN A 55 7.95 17.23 5.58
C ASN A 55 8.03 18.11 4.31
N TYR A 56 7.48 19.32 4.38
CA TYR A 56 7.57 20.31 3.31
C TYR A 56 9.02 20.72 3.07
N ARG A 57 9.76 21.12 4.11
CA ARG A 57 11.18 21.49 4.00
C ARG A 57 12.02 20.35 3.43
N ALA A 58 11.77 19.12 3.86
CA ALA A 58 12.44 17.94 3.35
C ALA A 58 12.12 17.67 1.87
N THR A 59 10.88 17.92 1.45
CA THR A 59 10.47 17.82 0.04
C THR A 59 11.10 18.94 -0.79
N GLN A 60 11.12 20.18 -0.28
CA GLN A 60 11.78 21.32 -0.90
C GLN A 60 13.27 21.05 -1.11
N TYR A 61 13.95 20.49 -0.10
CA TYR A 61 15.34 20.09 -0.22
C TYR A 61 15.59 19.13 -1.39
N ILE A 62 14.70 18.14 -1.61
CA ILE A 62 14.79 17.22 -2.75
C ILE A 62 14.57 17.97 -4.07
N VAL A 63 13.60 18.88 -4.12
CA VAL A 63 13.30 19.67 -5.32
C VAL A 63 14.50 20.54 -5.73
N ASP A 64 15.18 21.14 -4.75
CA ASP A 64 16.28 22.08 -5.00
C ASP A 64 17.63 21.38 -5.23
N ASN A 65 17.90 20.27 -4.54
CA ASN A 65 19.22 19.62 -4.49
C ASN A 65 19.25 18.23 -5.15
N GLY A 66 18.09 17.65 -5.43
CA GLY A 66 17.93 16.31 -5.99
C GLY A 66 17.88 15.20 -4.95
N ILE A 67 17.41 14.01 -5.38
CA ILE A 67 17.21 12.83 -4.53
C ILE A 67 18.55 12.34 -3.93
N SER A 68 19.63 12.36 -4.71
CA SER A 68 20.93 11.87 -4.24
C SER A 68 21.48 12.70 -3.07
N ALA A 69 21.31 14.02 -3.11
CA ALA A 69 21.73 14.91 -2.03
C ALA A 69 20.91 14.67 -0.75
N TYR A 70 19.63 14.37 -0.89
CA TYR A 70 18.76 14.07 0.27
C TYR A 70 19.23 12.86 1.09
N PHE A 71 19.78 11.83 0.46
CA PHE A 71 20.34 10.66 1.15
C PHE A 71 21.69 10.93 1.84
N GLN A 72 22.28 12.10 1.60
CA GLN A 72 23.53 12.54 2.23
C GLN A 72 23.29 13.75 3.14
N TRP A 73 22.03 14.12 3.36
CA TRP A 73 21.68 15.34 4.06
C TRP A 73 21.75 15.15 5.58
N ASP A 74 22.77 15.76 6.17
CA ASP A 74 22.85 16.04 7.59
C ASP A 74 22.35 17.48 7.85
N ASP A 75 21.19 17.60 8.49
CA ASP A 75 20.52 18.87 8.74
C ASP A 75 21.07 19.56 9.99
N ASP A 76 22.03 20.45 9.78
CA ASP A 76 22.70 21.25 10.82
C ASP A 76 21.79 22.30 11.48
N LEU A 77 20.65 22.64 10.84
CA LEU A 77 19.64 23.53 11.41
C LEU A 77 18.80 22.86 12.51
N SER A 78 18.76 21.53 12.56
CA SER A 78 18.09 20.79 13.63
C SER A 78 19.09 20.28 14.66
N TRP A 79 18.67 20.19 15.92
CA TRP A 79 19.43 19.54 16.99
C TRP A 79 20.86 20.06 17.19
N TYR A 80 21.04 21.39 17.15
CA TYR A 80 22.34 22.02 17.39
C TYR A 80 22.98 21.55 18.72
N PRO A 81 24.28 21.19 18.74
CA PRO A 81 25.27 21.27 17.65
C PRO A 81 25.44 19.97 16.84
N HIS A 82 24.57 18.97 17.03
CA HIS A 82 24.77 17.62 16.52
C HIS A 82 24.28 17.40 15.10
N GLY A 83 23.32 18.20 14.63
CA GLY A 83 22.67 17.97 13.33
C GLY A 83 21.68 16.82 13.38
N ARG A 84 21.17 16.44 12.21
CA ARG A 84 20.23 15.34 12.04
C ARG A 84 20.41 14.70 10.67
N ASP A 85 20.79 13.43 10.66
CA ASP A 85 20.69 12.58 9.48
C ASP A 85 19.21 12.40 9.10
N VAL A 86 18.79 13.04 8.00
CA VAL A 86 17.38 13.10 7.62
C VAL A 86 16.90 11.80 7.00
N SER A 87 17.71 11.13 6.17
CA SER A 87 17.31 9.90 5.49
C SER A 87 17.18 8.72 6.45
N GLN A 88 18.05 8.62 7.44
CA GLN A 88 18.00 7.57 8.46
C GLN A 88 16.82 7.75 9.44
N THR A 89 16.36 8.98 9.66
CA THR A 89 15.40 9.29 10.74
C THR A 89 14.01 9.70 10.25
N SER A 90 13.74 9.70 8.93
CA SER A 90 12.49 10.23 8.38
C SER A 90 11.73 9.25 7.47
N GLN A 91 10.49 9.61 7.15
CA GLN A 91 9.58 8.91 6.25
C GLN A 91 9.91 9.23 4.79
N VAL A 92 11.07 8.76 4.32
CA VAL A 92 11.68 9.14 3.03
C VAL A 92 10.72 9.05 1.84
N VAL A 93 9.86 8.03 1.80
CA VAL A 93 8.92 7.84 0.68
C VAL A 93 7.86 8.94 0.59
N LEU A 94 7.48 9.58 1.70
CA LEU A 94 6.60 10.76 1.65
C LEU A 94 7.26 11.88 0.84
N HIS A 95 8.49 12.23 1.20
CA HIS A 95 9.23 13.33 0.58
C HIS A 95 9.55 13.05 -0.89
N ILE A 96 10.05 11.84 -1.20
CA ILE A 96 10.36 11.45 -2.57
C ILE A 96 9.10 11.40 -3.44
N THR A 97 8.01 10.82 -2.92
CA THR A 97 6.76 10.75 -3.71
C THR A 97 6.21 12.14 -3.98
N ALA A 98 6.24 13.03 -2.98
CA ALA A 98 5.82 14.42 -3.17
C ALA A 98 6.69 15.15 -4.20
N ALA A 99 8.02 15.07 -4.10
CA ALA A 99 8.93 15.71 -5.05
C ALA A 99 8.76 15.16 -6.49
N VAL A 100 8.68 13.83 -6.65
CA VAL A 100 8.50 13.20 -7.97
C VAL A 100 7.15 13.57 -8.58
N THR A 101 6.07 13.54 -7.78
CA THR A 101 4.74 13.94 -8.28
C THR A 101 4.66 15.43 -8.56
N TYR A 102 5.38 16.28 -7.81
CA TYR A 102 5.50 17.70 -8.10
C TYR A 102 6.22 17.95 -9.43
N TRP A 103 7.34 17.27 -9.71
CA TRP A 103 8.02 17.41 -11.00
C TRP A 103 7.17 16.99 -12.19
N ILE A 104 6.28 16.00 -12.02
CA ILE A 104 5.42 15.49 -13.10
C ILE A 104 4.14 16.34 -13.24
N PHE A 105 3.51 16.72 -12.12
CA PHE A 105 2.15 17.27 -12.08
C PHE A 105 2.06 18.69 -11.50
N GLY A 106 3.16 19.28 -11.03
CA GLY A 106 3.17 20.59 -10.39
C GLY A 106 2.73 21.72 -11.31
N GLY A 107 3.01 21.62 -12.62
CA GLY A 107 2.37 22.47 -13.62
C GLY A 107 2.55 23.98 -13.43
N GLY A 108 3.65 24.41 -12.79
CA GLY A 108 3.94 25.82 -12.48
C GLY A 108 3.35 26.32 -11.16
N MET A 109 2.68 25.46 -10.39
CA MET A 109 2.27 25.74 -9.01
C MET A 109 3.49 25.83 -8.08
N GLU A 110 3.41 26.67 -7.04
CA GLU A 110 4.41 26.68 -5.97
C GLU A 110 4.43 25.32 -5.23
N LEU A 111 5.60 24.86 -4.78
CA LEU A 111 5.70 23.58 -4.06
C LEU A 111 4.82 23.57 -2.81
N TYR A 112 4.65 24.72 -2.16
CA TYR A 112 3.82 24.87 -0.97
C TYR A 112 2.36 24.53 -1.23
N ASP A 113 1.77 25.10 -2.28
CA ASP A 113 0.40 24.82 -2.70
C ASP A 113 0.22 23.35 -3.09
N PHE A 114 1.24 22.77 -3.74
CA PHE A 114 1.23 21.35 -4.10
C PHE A 114 1.22 20.45 -2.84
N ALA A 115 2.03 20.79 -1.83
CA ALA A 115 2.07 20.07 -0.56
C ALA A 115 0.75 20.16 0.22
N ILE A 116 0.08 21.31 0.18
CA ILE A 116 -1.25 21.51 0.78
C ILE A 116 -2.29 20.56 0.18
N LEU A 117 -2.27 20.37 -1.15
CA LEU A 117 -3.21 19.52 -1.89
C LEU A 117 -2.89 18.01 -1.80
N PHE A 118 -1.61 17.67 -1.66
CA PHE A 118 -1.11 16.30 -1.66
C PHE A 118 -1.92 15.29 -0.82
N PRO A 119 -2.22 15.55 0.47
CA PRO A 119 -2.96 14.59 1.31
C PRO A 119 -4.38 14.32 0.81
N VAL A 120 -5.07 15.34 0.28
CA VAL A 120 -6.44 15.20 -0.23
C VAL A 120 -6.48 14.32 -1.47
N ILE A 121 -5.49 14.48 -2.35
CA ILE A 121 -5.37 13.70 -3.58
C ILE A 121 -5.17 12.23 -3.24
N PHE A 122 -4.14 11.88 -2.46
CA PHE A 122 -3.85 10.48 -2.11
C PHE A 122 -4.92 9.87 -1.19
N GLY A 123 -5.47 10.66 -0.26
CA GLY A 123 -6.60 10.26 0.57
C GLY A 123 -7.83 9.90 -0.27
N SER A 124 -8.07 10.64 -1.36
CA SER A 124 -9.21 10.39 -2.26
C SER A 124 -8.96 9.27 -3.26
N LEU A 125 -7.74 9.15 -3.78
CA LEU A 125 -7.35 8.01 -4.62
C LEU A 125 -7.50 6.66 -3.87
N SER A 126 -7.35 6.67 -2.54
CA SER A 126 -7.56 5.48 -1.71
C SER A 126 -8.98 4.91 -1.82
N THR A 127 -10.00 5.71 -2.17
CA THR A 127 -11.37 5.23 -2.45
C THR A 127 -11.43 4.27 -3.65
N ILE A 128 -10.59 4.50 -4.66
CA ILE A 128 -10.49 3.65 -5.86
C ILE A 128 -9.71 2.38 -5.51
N VAL A 129 -8.66 2.51 -4.70
CA VAL A 129 -7.83 1.38 -4.27
C VAL A 129 -8.63 0.41 -3.39
N ILE A 130 -9.42 0.92 -2.43
CA ILE A 130 -10.26 0.07 -1.57
C ILE A 130 -11.38 -0.62 -2.36
N PHE A 131 -11.93 0.03 -3.40
CA PHE A 131 -12.83 -0.64 -4.35
C PHE A 131 -12.13 -1.83 -5.00
N ALA A 132 -10.93 -1.62 -5.54
CA ALA A 132 -10.18 -2.65 -6.26
C ALA A 132 -9.84 -3.83 -5.33
N LEU A 133 -9.42 -3.54 -4.09
CA LEU A 133 -9.16 -4.54 -3.06
C LEU A 133 -10.41 -5.36 -2.73
N VAL A 134 -11.50 -4.71 -2.31
CA VAL A 134 -12.71 -5.42 -1.88
C VAL A 134 -13.37 -6.15 -3.05
N ARG A 135 -13.25 -5.64 -4.28
CA ARG A 135 -13.72 -6.35 -5.48
C ARG A 135 -13.05 -7.72 -5.67
N VAL A 136 -11.78 -7.86 -5.30
CA VAL A 136 -11.06 -9.14 -5.38
C VAL A 136 -11.62 -10.16 -4.37
N ILE A 137 -12.16 -9.69 -3.25
CA ILE A 137 -12.64 -10.52 -2.14
C ILE A 137 -14.13 -10.84 -2.29
N GLY A 138 -14.97 -9.81 -2.43
CA GLY A 138 -16.43 -9.91 -2.38
C GLY A 138 -17.15 -9.53 -3.68
N GLY A 139 -16.43 -9.28 -4.76
CA GLY A 139 -16.99 -8.90 -6.06
C GLY A 139 -17.34 -7.41 -6.19
N THR A 140 -17.83 -7.03 -7.36
CA THR A 140 -17.99 -5.61 -7.76
C THR A 140 -18.91 -4.83 -6.82
N THR A 141 -20.06 -5.38 -6.43
CA THR A 141 -21.02 -4.68 -5.56
C THR A 141 -20.40 -4.35 -4.21
N ALA A 142 -19.73 -5.32 -3.57
CA ALA A 142 -19.03 -5.08 -2.30
C ALA A 142 -17.94 -4.01 -2.45
N GLY A 143 -17.20 -4.01 -3.56
CA GLY A 143 -16.21 -2.97 -3.86
C GLY A 143 -16.83 -1.58 -4.01
N LEU A 144 -18.00 -1.46 -4.63
CA LEU A 144 -18.67 -0.16 -4.78
C LEU A 144 -19.11 0.39 -3.42
N PHE A 145 -19.66 -0.47 -2.55
CA PHE A 145 -19.98 -0.08 -1.17
C PHE A 145 -18.73 0.30 -0.37
N SER A 146 -17.62 -0.41 -0.52
CA SER A 146 -16.38 -0.05 0.18
C SER A 146 -15.85 1.32 -0.24
N ALA A 147 -15.91 1.68 -1.52
CA ALA A 147 -15.53 3.01 -2.00
C ALA A 147 -16.38 4.12 -1.35
N LEU A 148 -17.70 3.93 -1.35
CA LEU A 148 -18.64 4.89 -0.77
C LEU A 148 -18.41 5.04 0.74
N PHE A 149 -18.32 3.95 1.49
CA PHE A 149 -18.07 4.02 2.93
C PHE A 149 -16.70 4.61 3.27
N PHE A 150 -15.67 4.32 2.49
CA PHE A 150 -14.35 4.92 2.68
C PHE A 150 -14.38 6.43 2.41
N SER A 151 -15.16 6.89 1.43
CA SER A 151 -15.21 8.30 1.04
C SER A 151 -15.71 9.22 2.15
N VAL A 152 -16.59 8.72 3.03
CA VAL A 152 -17.22 9.46 4.14
C VAL A 152 -16.76 9.01 5.53
N SER A 153 -15.75 8.13 5.61
CA SER A 153 -15.27 7.59 6.89
C SER A 153 -14.54 8.65 7.70
N LEU A 154 -15.16 9.11 8.79
CA LEU A 154 -14.65 10.19 9.63
C LEU A 154 -13.22 9.94 10.14
N PRO A 155 -12.84 8.76 10.69
CA PRO A 155 -11.47 8.51 11.15
C PRO A 155 -10.42 8.65 10.04
N LEU A 156 -10.78 8.35 8.80
CA LEU A 156 -9.89 8.45 7.64
C LEU A 156 -9.84 9.86 7.07
N ILE A 157 -10.93 10.61 7.16
CA ILE A 157 -10.98 12.02 6.74
C ILE A 157 -10.13 12.88 7.67
N LEU A 158 -10.25 12.70 8.99
CA LEU A 158 -9.57 13.54 9.99
C LEU A 158 -8.04 13.49 9.91
N ARG A 159 -7.46 12.41 9.36
CA ARG A 159 -6.00 12.26 9.17
C ARG A 159 -5.57 12.36 7.72
N GLY A 160 -6.30 13.15 6.92
CA GLY A 160 -6.01 13.37 5.50
C GLY A 160 -6.76 14.57 4.92
N THR A 161 -7.02 15.58 5.75
CA THR A 161 -7.60 16.85 5.31
C THR A 161 -6.58 17.66 4.51
N ILE A 162 -7.05 18.71 3.84
CA ILE A 162 -6.17 19.68 3.17
C ILE A 162 -5.19 20.32 4.17
N GLY A 163 -3.94 20.53 3.75
CA GLY A 163 -2.87 20.99 4.62
C GLY A 163 -2.30 19.93 5.58
N TRP A 164 -2.89 18.72 5.66
CA TRP A 164 -2.38 17.58 6.45
C TRP A 164 -1.22 16.88 5.71
N PHE A 165 -0.13 17.59 5.37
CA PHE A 165 1.00 17.00 4.64
C PHE A 165 1.87 16.13 5.58
N LYS A 166 1.28 15.00 5.98
CA LYS A 166 1.86 13.97 6.85
C LYS A 166 1.83 12.60 6.16
N SER A 167 2.34 11.61 6.87
CA SER A 167 2.62 10.27 6.36
C SER A 167 1.38 9.39 6.14
N GLU A 168 0.32 9.57 6.93
CA GLU A 168 -0.80 8.63 7.00
C GLU A 168 -1.57 8.47 5.67
N PRO A 169 -1.94 9.55 4.94
CA PRO A 169 -2.70 9.41 3.68
C PRO A 169 -1.96 8.58 2.64
N LEU A 170 -0.66 8.84 2.45
CA LEU A 170 0.17 8.12 1.49
C LEU A 170 0.47 6.69 1.96
N GLY A 171 0.76 6.52 3.25
CA GLY A 171 0.99 5.22 3.86
C GLY A 171 -0.19 4.27 3.67
N LEU A 172 -1.42 4.75 3.94
CA LEU A 172 -2.66 4.01 3.74
C LEU A 172 -2.93 3.71 2.27
N PHE A 173 -2.73 4.69 1.37
CA PHE A 173 -2.87 4.47 -0.07
C PHE A 173 -1.99 3.30 -0.56
N PHE A 174 -0.69 3.32 -0.23
CA PHE A 174 0.22 2.24 -0.61
C PHE A 174 -0.09 0.94 0.13
N GLY A 175 -0.47 0.97 1.40
CA GLY A 175 -0.78 -0.23 2.17
C GLY A 175 -1.97 -0.99 1.58
N LEU A 176 -3.05 -0.28 1.25
CA LEU A 176 -4.21 -0.87 0.59
C LEU A 176 -3.88 -1.37 -0.82
N LEU A 177 -3.06 -0.63 -1.55
CA LEU A 177 -2.64 -0.99 -2.91
C LEU A 177 -1.77 -2.25 -2.91
N ALA A 178 -0.86 -2.39 -1.94
CA ALA A 178 -0.04 -3.57 -1.74
C ALA A 178 -0.91 -4.81 -1.48
N ILE A 179 -1.90 -4.71 -0.58
CA ILE A 179 -2.81 -5.82 -0.28
C ILE A 179 -3.65 -6.18 -1.50
N TYR A 180 -4.13 -5.17 -2.25
CA TYR A 180 -4.82 -5.41 -3.52
C TYR A 180 -3.95 -6.23 -4.47
N PHE A 181 -2.70 -5.81 -4.71
CA PHE A 181 -1.81 -6.53 -5.61
C PHE A 181 -1.48 -7.94 -5.10
N LEU A 182 -1.27 -8.10 -3.79
CA LEU A 182 -1.01 -9.40 -3.17
C LEU A 182 -2.18 -10.37 -3.40
N LEU A 183 -3.39 -10.00 -2.97
CA LEU A 183 -4.56 -10.87 -3.08
C LEU A 183 -4.96 -11.09 -4.54
N SER A 184 -4.88 -10.05 -5.38
CA SER A 184 -5.17 -10.14 -6.81
C SER A 184 -4.14 -10.99 -7.56
N GLY A 185 -2.88 -11.00 -7.10
CA GLY A 185 -1.81 -11.86 -7.61
C GLY A 185 -2.04 -13.32 -7.23
N ILE A 186 -2.36 -13.60 -5.97
CA ILE A 186 -2.62 -14.95 -5.46
C ILE A 186 -3.90 -15.56 -6.09
N ASN A 187 -4.89 -14.73 -6.43
CA ASN A 187 -6.12 -15.17 -7.11
C ASN A 187 -5.99 -15.25 -8.65
N SER A 188 -4.85 -14.88 -9.23
CA SER A 188 -4.67 -14.87 -10.69
C SER A 188 -4.44 -16.27 -11.25
N LYS A 189 -5.23 -16.68 -12.25
CA LYS A 189 -5.04 -17.94 -12.99
C LYS A 189 -3.83 -17.90 -13.94
N ASN A 190 -3.47 -16.71 -14.42
CA ASN A 190 -2.32 -16.53 -15.31
C ASN A 190 -1.06 -16.28 -14.48
N LYS A 191 -0.09 -17.19 -14.60
CA LYS A 191 1.18 -17.14 -13.85
C LYS A 191 1.99 -15.86 -14.12
N LYS A 192 2.02 -15.35 -15.35
CA LYS A 192 2.77 -14.12 -15.68
C LYS A 192 2.16 -12.90 -14.98
N ILE A 193 0.82 -12.81 -14.99
CA ILE A 193 0.09 -11.75 -14.29
C ILE A 193 0.25 -11.90 -12.78
N ALA A 194 0.22 -13.13 -12.25
CA ALA A 194 0.45 -13.41 -10.85
C ALA A 194 1.83 -12.90 -10.40
N ILE A 195 2.90 -13.26 -11.14
CA ILE A 195 4.27 -12.81 -10.86
C ILE A 195 4.36 -11.28 -10.84
N ALA A 196 3.84 -10.60 -11.86
CA ALA A 196 3.89 -9.14 -11.94
C ALA A 196 3.19 -8.47 -10.75
N LYS A 197 2.01 -8.98 -10.35
CA LYS A 197 1.27 -8.45 -9.20
C LYS A 197 1.97 -8.74 -7.87
N LEU A 198 2.57 -9.92 -7.70
CA LEU A 198 3.31 -10.27 -6.49
C LEU A 198 4.58 -9.42 -6.34
N ILE A 199 5.29 -9.15 -7.44
CA ILE A 199 6.43 -8.23 -7.43
C ILE A 199 5.97 -6.82 -7.09
N ALA A 200 4.89 -6.33 -7.72
CA ALA A 200 4.33 -5.02 -7.41
C ALA A 200 3.94 -4.91 -5.93
N ALA A 201 3.26 -5.92 -5.38
CA ALA A 201 2.93 -5.96 -3.97
C ALA A 201 4.19 -5.94 -3.08
N GLY A 202 5.20 -6.73 -3.43
CA GLY A 202 6.46 -6.81 -2.69
C GLY A 202 7.22 -5.48 -2.68
N ILE A 203 7.15 -4.70 -3.75
CA ILE A 203 7.74 -3.35 -3.83
C ILE A 203 6.92 -2.35 -3.00
N ILE A 204 5.59 -2.38 -3.11
CA ILE A 204 4.71 -1.38 -2.50
C ILE A 204 4.64 -1.53 -0.97
N VAL A 205 4.82 -2.74 -0.41
CA VAL A 205 4.83 -2.94 1.05
C VAL A 205 5.93 -2.10 1.74
N PRO A 206 7.22 -2.22 1.39
CA PRO A 206 8.25 -1.33 1.95
C PRO A 206 8.03 0.14 1.66
N LEU A 207 7.48 0.50 0.48
CA LEU A 207 7.10 1.90 0.19
C LEU A 207 6.06 2.42 1.19
N SER A 208 5.05 1.61 1.52
CA SER A 208 4.03 1.95 2.51
C SER A 208 4.60 2.12 3.91
N ILE A 209 5.54 1.26 4.34
CA ILE A 209 6.19 1.32 5.67
C ILE A 209 7.18 2.50 5.76
N SER A 210 7.90 2.76 4.67
CA SER A 210 8.80 3.91 4.58
C SER A 210 8.02 5.23 4.48
N ALA A 211 6.83 5.22 3.86
CA ALA A 211 5.92 6.36 3.87
C ALA A 211 5.32 6.60 5.26
N TRP A 212 4.87 5.55 5.95
CA TRP A 212 4.27 5.62 7.29
C TRP A 212 4.64 4.40 8.14
N GLY A 213 5.24 4.62 9.31
CA GLY A 213 5.68 3.52 10.18
C GLY A 213 4.53 2.62 10.67
N GLY A 214 3.32 3.18 10.83
CA GLY A 214 2.13 2.41 11.20
C GLY A 214 1.71 1.38 10.13
N SER A 215 2.17 1.50 8.89
CA SER A 215 1.90 0.50 7.86
C SER A 215 2.52 -0.87 8.17
N GLN A 216 3.47 -0.95 9.12
CA GLN A 216 3.99 -2.22 9.60
C GLN A 216 2.88 -3.12 10.15
N PHE A 217 1.77 -2.57 10.67
CA PHE A 217 0.63 -3.36 11.14
C PHE A 217 -0.03 -4.19 10.04
N PHE A 218 0.08 -3.82 8.76
CA PHE A 218 -0.44 -4.63 7.65
C PHE A 218 0.30 -5.96 7.48
N ILE A 219 1.53 -6.08 7.97
CA ILE A 219 2.31 -7.32 7.86
C ILE A 219 1.71 -8.43 8.73
N ILE A 220 1.16 -8.09 9.89
CA ILE A 220 0.59 -9.06 10.84
C ILE A 220 -0.53 -9.89 10.18
N PRO A 221 -1.59 -9.30 9.61
CA PRO A 221 -2.62 -10.07 8.92
C PRO A 221 -2.09 -10.77 7.66
N ILE A 222 -1.07 -10.24 6.97
CA ILE A 222 -0.41 -10.95 5.85
C ILE A 222 0.28 -12.23 6.34
N GLY A 223 1.02 -12.15 7.45
CA GLY A 223 1.69 -13.29 8.06
C GLY A 223 0.70 -14.36 8.51
N ILE A 224 -0.38 -13.95 9.20
CA ILE A 224 -1.47 -14.85 9.60
C ILE A 224 -2.11 -15.49 8.35
N PHE A 225 -2.41 -14.68 7.33
CA PHE A 225 -2.95 -15.19 6.07
C PHE A 225 -2.04 -16.26 5.46
N PHE A 226 -0.72 -16.05 5.45
CA PHE A 226 0.25 -17.03 4.98
C PHE A 226 0.21 -18.34 5.79
N LEU A 227 0.12 -18.28 7.12
CA LEU A 227 -0.02 -19.49 7.95
C LEU A 227 -1.27 -20.31 7.61
N THR A 228 -2.35 -19.66 7.15
CA THR A 228 -3.60 -20.36 6.79
C THR A 228 -3.58 -21.00 5.39
N LEU A 229 -2.75 -20.50 4.47
CA LEU A 229 -2.75 -20.88 3.06
C LEU A 229 -2.59 -22.40 2.80
N PRO A 230 -1.68 -23.13 3.49
CA PRO A 230 -1.51 -24.57 3.28
C PRO A 230 -2.77 -25.40 3.60
N PHE A 231 -3.68 -24.86 4.43
CA PHE A 231 -4.88 -25.56 4.89
C PHE A 231 -6.12 -25.20 4.09
N VAL A 232 -6.21 -23.95 3.63
CA VAL A 232 -7.40 -23.43 2.94
C VAL A 232 -7.31 -23.67 1.43
N ARG A 233 -6.11 -23.61 0.86
CA ARG A 233 -5.90 -23.73 -0.59
C ARG A 233 -5.32 -25.08 -0.98
N SER A 234 -5.74 -25.57 -2.14
CA SER A 234 -5.32 -26.84 -2.71
C SER A 234 -4.18 -26.71 -3.74
N ASP A 235 -3.89 -25.51 -4.24
CA ASP A 235 -2.89 -25.23 -5.27
C ASP A 235 -1.47 -25.07 -4.71
N HIS A 236 -1.01 -26.06 -3.95
CA HIS A 236 0.28 -26.03 -3.25
C HIS A 236 1.49 -25.74 -4.14
N LYS A 237 1.47 -26.20 -5.40
CA LYS A 237 2.52 -25.91 -6.40
C LYS A 237 2.63 -24.43 -6.76
N PHE A 238 1.54 -23.67 -6.65
CA PHE A 238 1.54 -22.22 -6.90
C PHE A 238 2.04 -21.47 -5.66
N ILE A 239 1.50 -21.80 -4.50
CA ILE A 239 1.79 -21.12 -3.22
C ILE A 239 3.27 -21.24 -2.84
N ILE A 240 3.89 -22.41 -3.08
CA ILE A 240 5.27 -22.70 -2.68
C ILE A 240 6.32 -21.78 -3.32
N TRP A 241 6.04 -21.18 -4.49
CA TRP A 241 6.92 -20.18 -5.10
C TRP A 241 6.36 -18.76 -4.99
N ALA A 242 5.03 -18.60 -5.00
CA ALA A 242 4.37 -17.30 -4.99
C ALA A 242 4.66 -16.52 -3.70
N ILE A 243 4.57 -17.20 -2.54
CA ILE A 243 4.79 -16.55 -1.26
C ILE A 243 6.27 -16.21 -1.03
N PRO A 244 7.24 -17.14 -1.26
CA PRO A 244 8.64 -16.78 -1.16
C PRO A 244 9.07 -15.69 -2.14
N LEU A 245 8.51 -15.65 -3.36
CA LEU A 245 8.76 -14.56 -4.30
C LEU A 245 8.33 -13.21 -3.72
N PHE A 246 7.08 -13.11 -3.23
CA PHE A 246 6.60 -11.88 -2.59
C PHE A 246 7.50 -11.46 -1.42
N THR A 247 7.78 -12.37 -0.50
CA THR A 247 8.59 -12.11 0.70
C THR A 247 10.01 -11.68 0.32
N ALA A 248 10.64 -12.31 -0.68
CA ALA A 248 11.97 -11.94 -1.14
C ALA A 248 12.01 -10.52 -1.72
N ILE A 249 10.99 -10.13 -2.50
CA ILE A 249 10.91 -8.77 -3.05
C ILE A 249 10.69 -7.74 -1.94
N VAL A 250 9.85 -8.02 -0.94
CA VAL A 250 9.69 -7.14 0.24
C VAL A 250 11.04 -6.85 0.89
N PHE A 251 11.85 -7.88 1.12
CA PHE A 251 13.16 -7.69 1.74
C PHE A 251 14.14 -6.96 0.83
N LEU A 252 14.23 -7.34 -0.44
CA LEU A 252 15.13 -6.68 -1.40
C LEU A 252 14.79 -5.18 -1.53
N THR A 253 13.52 -4.83 -1.61
CA THR A 253 13.10 -3.43 -1.66
C THR A 253 13.36 -2.72 -0.33
N SER A 254 13.17 -3.38 0.82
CA SER A 254 13.39 -2.76 2.14
C SER A 254 14.83 -2.31 2.40
N LEU A 255 15.82 -2.96 1.77
CA LEU A 255 17.23 -2.61 1.87
C LEU A 255 17.57 -1.22 1.31
N ASN A 256 16.70 -0.64 0.47
CA ASN A 256 16.92 0.68 -0.14
C ASN A 256 16.53 1.85 0.78
N PHE A 257 15.96 1.57 1.95
CA PHE A 257 15.55 2.60 2.91
C PHE A 257 16.35 2.42 4.19
N GLU A 258 17.24 3.36 4.49
CA GLU A 258 18.16 3.27 5.63
C GLU A 258 17.43 3.04 6.96
N ARG A 259 16.35 3.81 7.20
CA ARG A 259 15.49 3.65 8.39
C ARG A 259 14.87 2.25 8.51
N LEU A 260 14.49 1.65 7.38
CA LEU A 260 13.81 0.36 7.35
C LEU A 260 14.81 -0.79 7.42
N SER A 261 15.78 -0.80 6.50
CA SER A 261 16.87 -1.76 6.28
C SER A 261 16.94 -2.95 7.26
N LEU A 262 18.00 -3.04 8.06
CA LEU A 262 18.31 -4.17 8.93
C LEU A 262 17.33 -4.27 10.10
N ASN A 263 16.85 -3.12 10.60
CA ASN A 263 15.91 -3.06 11.73
C ASN A 263 14.59 -3.76 11.41
N PHE A 264 14.10 -3.63 10.19
CA PHE A 264 12.92 -4.32 9.72
C PHE A 264 13.17 -5.81 9.52
N ILE A 265 14.25 -6.16 8.83
CA ILE A 265 14.59 -7.55 8.46
C ILE A 265 14.78 -8.41 9.71
N PHE A 266 15.55 -7.93 10.68
CA PHE A 266 15.85 -8.66 11.91
C PHE A 266 14.88 -8.35 13.06
N GLY A 267 13.99 -7.39 12.88
CA GLY A 267 12.95 -7.07 13.84
C GLY A 267 11.68 -7.91 13.70
N LEU A 268 10.66 -7.55 14.48
CA LEU A 268 9.35 -8.20 14.49
C LEU A 268 8.64 -8.12 13.13
N GLY A 269 8.88 -7.06 12.37
CA GLY A 269 8.31 -6.88 11.03
C GLY A 269 8.76 -7.99 10.07
N GLY A 270 10.08 -8.20 9.96
CA GLY A 270 10.66 -9.25 9.14
C GLY A 270 10.31 -10.65 9.63
N ALA A 271 10.37 -10.89 10.95
CA ALA A 271 9.97 -12.17 11.56
C ALA A 271 8.53 -12.56 11.18
N SER A 272 7.61 -11.58 11.17
CA SER A 272 6.20 -11.78 10.82
C SER A 272 5.95 -12.18 9.36
N LEU A 273 6.94 -12.05 8.47
CA LEU A 273 6.88 -12.56 7.08
C LEU A 273 7.75 -13.80 6.88
N ILE A 274 8.95 -13.83 7.46
CA ILE A 274 9.92 -14.93 7.30
C ILE A 274 9.35 -16.21 7.91
N ILE A 275 8.88 -16.15 9.15
CA ILE A 275 8.40 -17.35 9.87
C ILE A 275 7.22 -17.98 9.13
N PRO A 276 6.16 -17.24 8.74
CA PRO A 276 5.08 -17.80 7.92
C PRO A 276 5.54 -18.31 6.55
N THR A 277 6.50 -17.65 5.92
CA THR A 277 7.03 -18.10 4.61
C THR A 277 7.76 -19.45 4.73
N ILE A 278 8.64 -19.59 5.72
CA ILE A 278 9.34 -20.85 6.01
C ILE A 278 8.32 -21.93 6.40
N PHE A 279 7.37 -21.58 7.27
CA PHE A 279 6.29 -22.48 7.67
C PHE A 279 5.53 -23.04 6.47
N ILE A 280 5.13 -22.20 5.51
CA ILE A 280 4.43 -22.65 4.30
C ILE A 280 5.26 -23.69 3.54
N ILE A 281 6.55 -23.43 3.32
CA ILE A 281 7.43 -24.32 2.55
C ILE A 281 7.51 -25.68 3.24
N VAL A 282 7.76 -25.69 4.56
CA VAL A 282 7.89 -26.93 5.34
C VAL A 282 6.56 -27.65 5.46
N CYS A 283 5.47 -26.93 5.72
CA CYS A 283 4.13 -27.49 5.84
C CYS A 283 3.67 -28.13 4.53
N ILE A 284 3.85 -27.47 3.39
CA ILE A 284 3.55 -28.04 2.07
C ILE A 284 4.43 -29.26 1.80
N PHE A 285 5.71 -29.24 2.18
CA PHE A 285 6.59 -30.40 2.04
C PHE A 285 6.08 -31.61 2.84
N ILE A 286 5.74 -31.43 4.13
CA ILE A 286 5.15 -32.48 4.99
C ILE A 286 3.84 -33.00 4.39
N GLN A 287 2.97 -32.10 3.95
CA GLN A 287 1.70 -32.43 3.32
C GLN A 287 1.88 -33.20 2.01
N SER A 288 2.92 -32.90 1.22
CA SER A 288 3.22 -33.60 -0.04
C SER A 288 3.71 -35.04 0.17
N LYS A 289 4.28 -35.34 1.34
CA LYS A 289 4.74 -36.68 1.73
C LYS A 289 3.69 -37.49 2.50
N SER A 290 2.58 -36.86 2.85
CA SER A 290 1.50 -37.47 3.64
C SER A 290 0.43 -38.08 2.73
N ASN A 291 -0.23 -39.15 3.20
CA ASN A 291 -1.43 -39.68 2.53
C ASN A 291 -2.53 -38.61 2.53
N GLU A 292 -3.37 -38.58 1.49
CA GLU A 292 -4.45 -37.60 1.31
C GLU A 292 -5.35 -37.46 2.56
N THR A 293 -5.69 -38.57 3.22
CA THR A 293 -6.52 -38.58 4.44
C THR A 293 -5.83 -38.03 5.69
N LYS A 294 -4.49 -38.00 5.71
CA LYS A 294 -3.68 -37.52 6.85
C LYS A 294 -3.00 -36.18 6.59
N LYS A 295 -3.12 -35.65 5.36
CA LYS A 295 -2.42 -34.46 4.89
C LYS A 295 -2.68 -33.24 5.78
N THR A 296 -3.94 -32.89 5.99
CA THR A 296 -4.35 -31.76 6.85
C THR A 296 -3.98 -32.00 8.31
N LYS A 297 -4.20 -33.22 8.83
CA LYS A 297 -3.82 -33.60 10.20
C LYS A 297 -2.32 -33.40 10.47
N ASN A 298 -1.47 -33.88 9.58
CA ASN A 298 -0.01 -33.76 9.72
C ASN A 298 0.45 -32.31 9.65
N GLY A 299 -0.16 -31.49 8.78
CA GLY A 299 0.11 -30.05 8.74
C GLY A 299 -0.34 -29.33 10.02
N LEU A 300 -1.48 -29.70 10.59
CA LEU A 300 -1.97 -29.11 11.85
C LEU A 300 -1.11 -29.51 13.05
N LEU A 301 -0.64 -30.76 13.10
CA LEU A 301 0.33 -31.20 14.10
C LEU A 301 1.64 -30.42 14.02
N PHE A 302 2.10 -30.12 12.80
CA PHE A 302 3.28 -29.28 12.59
C PHE A 302 3.05 -27.84 13.06
N LEU A 303 1.90 -27.25 12.74
CA LEU A 303 1.54 -25.92 13.25
C LEU A 303 1.53 -25.89 14.80
N ALA A 304 0.92 -26.90 15.43
CA ALA A 304 0.87 -27.03 16.88
C ALA A 304 2.24 -27.24 17.54
N SER A 305 3.25 -27.72 16.79
CA SER A 305 4.61 -27.88 17.30
C SER A 305 5.45 -26.59 17.29
N ILE A 306 4.99 -25.56 16.57
CA ILE A 306 5.70 -24.28 16.40
C ILE A 306 5.05 -23.16 17.22
N LEU A 307 3.76 -23.29 17.55
CA LEU A 307 3.03 -22.41 18.47
C LEU A 307 3.35 -22.74 19.92
#